data_AF-A0A8I1SGX0-F1
#
_entry.id   AF-A0A8I1SGX0-F1
#
_cell.length_a   1.000
_cell.length_b   1.000
_cell.length_c   1.000
_cell.angle_alpha   90.00
_cell.angle_beta   90.00
_cell.angle_gamma   90.00
#
_symmetry.space_group_name_H-M   'P 1'
#
loop_
_entity.id
_entity.type
_entity.pdbx_description
1 polymer ?
#
loop_
_entity_poly.entity_id
_entity_poly.type
_entity_poly.pdbx_seq_one_letter_code
_entity_poly.pdbx_strand_id
1 'polypeptide(L)'
;MNTVDAKRVLETALICAQQPVPVRELRVLFNDALGSDTLKVLLQELQLDWAQRGVELVQVATGWRFQSRPEMREYLDRLHPEKPPRYTRATMETLAIIAYRQPVTRGDIEDIRGVTVNSLIIKQLEDRGWVEVIGHRETVGRPALFATTRQFLDDMGLQSLDQLPVLDDPTGNANVLEAMAAVTQEAMDVEPDLLAALPQDADLQPSVEVAEVVPDAGAVRPVDDFFQDVETDLHDDDVDAPGGIQGNT
;
A
#
# COMPACT_ATOMS: atom_id res chain seq x y z
N MET A 1 2.99 31.22 26.45
CA MET A 1 3.90 30.94 25.31
C MET A 1 3.72 32.07 24.32
N ASN A 2 4.78 32.73 23.87
CA ASN A 2 4.64 33.72 22.80
C ASN A 2 4.39 33.01 21.46
N THR A 3 3.62 33.63 20.57
CA THR A 3 3.28 33.10 19.23
C THR A 3 4.53 32.75 18.41
N VAL A 4 5.59 33.57 18.53
CA VAL A 4 6.87 33.35 17.86
C VAL A 4 7.57 32.09 18.35
N ASP A 5 7.55 31.85 19.67
CA ASP A 5 8.17 30.66 20.26
C ASP A 5 7.39 29.39 19.88
N ALA A 6 6.05 29.48 19.82
CA ALA A 6 5.21 28.38 19.35
C ALA A 6 5.50 28.01 17.89
N LYS A 7 5.66 28.99 16.99
CA LYS A 7 6.05 28.75 15.59
C LYS A 7 7.41 28.06 15.48
N ARG A 8 8.41 28.48 16.26
CA ARG A 8 9.74 27.84 16.27
C ARG A 8 9.70 26.39 16.71
N VAL A 9 8.89 26.08 17.72
CA VAL A 9 8.68 24.69 18.18
C VAL A 9 8.04 23.86 17.06
N LEU A 10 6.97 24.37 16.42
CA LEU A 10 6.32 23.69 15.31
C LEU A 10 7.26 23.46 14.12
N GLU A 11 7.98 24.50 13.70
CA GLU A 11 8.95 24.45 12.62
C GLU A 11 10.02 23.38 12.89
N THR A 12 10.62 23.42 14.08
CA THR A 12 11.66 22.46 14.46
C THR A 12 11.12 21.03 14.49
N ALA A 13 9.95 20.82 15.09
CA ALA A 13 9.32 19.50 15.16
C ALA A 13 9.02 18.94 13.76
N LEU A 14 8.49 19.77 12.85
CA LEU A 14 8.14 19.37 11.49
C LEU A 14 9.38 19.12 10.61
N ILE A 15 10.48 19.85 10.82
CA ILE A 15 11.75 19.61 10.11
C ILE A 15 12.41 18.31 10.57
N CYS A 16 12.33 18.01 11.87
CA CYS A 16 12.90 16.78 12.42
C CYS A 16 12.02 15.53 12.19
N ALA A 17 10.73 15.72 11.85
CA ALA A 17 9.81 14.63 11.59
C ALA A 17 10.14 13.93 10.26
N GLN A 18 10.16 12.59 10.27
CA GLN A 18 10.35 11.77 9.07
C GLN A 18 9.03 11.47 8.35
N GLN A 19 7.90 11.65 9.02
CA GLN A 19 6.55 11.34 8.53
C GLN A 19 5.63 12.55 8.74
N PRO A 20 4.53 12.66 7.96
CA PRO A 20 3.53 13.69 8.20
C PRO A 20 3.00 13.66 9.64
N VAL A 21 2.98 14.82 10.29
CA VAL A 21 2.56 14.94 11.69
C VAL A 21 1.12 15.47 11.74
N PRO A 22 0.15 14.72 12.31
CA PRO A 22 -1.22 15.21 12.43
C PRO A 22 -1.31 16.31 13.49
N VAL A 23 -2.30 17.20 13.34
CA VAL A 23 -2.53 18.32 14.26
C VAL A 23 -2.68 17.86 15.72
N ARG A 24 -3.26 16.67 15.94
CA ARG A 24 -3.40 16.08 17.27
C ARG A 24 -2.06 15.82 17.96
N GLU A 25 -1.03 15.42 17.22
CA GLU A 25 0.31 15.13 17.76
C GLU A 25 1.09 16.42 17.98
N LEU A 26 0.92 17.40 17.09
CA LEU A 26 1.47 18.75 17.28
C LEU A 26 0.91 19.43 18.54
N ARG A 27 -0.33 19.13 18.95
CA ARG A 27 -0.91 19.64 20.21
C ARG A 27 -0.17 19.14 21.45
N VAL A 28 0.32 17.90 21.42
CA VAL A 28 1.04 17.28 22.53
C VAL A 28 2.33 18.05 22.85
N LEU A 29 2.98 18.63 21.84
CA LEU A 29 4.17 19.48 22.00
C LEU A 29 3.95 20.69 22.92
N PHE A 30 2.68 21.10 23.09
CA PHE A 30 2.28 22.24 23.91
C PHE A 30 1.47 21.84 25.14
N ASN A 31 1.49 20.57 25.56
CA ASN A 31 0.66 20.04 26.65
C ASN A 31 -0.83 20.41 26.49
N ASP A 32 -1.35 20.36 25.27
CA ASP A 32 -2.73 20.73 24.92
C ASP A 32 -3.14 22.18 25.26
N ALA A 33 -2.18 23.05 25.58
CA ALA A 33 -2.46 24.46 25.89
C ALA A 33 -2.95 25.27 24.67
N LEU A 34 -2.65 24.79 23.46
CA LEU A 34 -3.10 25.40 22.21
C LEU A 34 -4.24 24.57 21.59
N GLY A 35 -5.33 25.26 21.23
CA GLY A 35 -6.46 24.67 20.52
C GLY A 35 -6.12 24.31 19.08
N SER A 36 -6.85 23.34 18.50
CA SER A 36 -6.63 22.88 17.12
C SER A 36 -6.71 24.00 16.08
N ASP A 37 -7.61 24.96 16.28
CA ASP A 37 -7.80 26.06 15.33
C ASP A 37 -6.62 27.05 15.38
N THR A 38 -6.10 27.31 16.58
CA THR A 38 -4.89 28.12 16.75
C THR A 38 -3.69 27.44 16.09
N LEU A 39 -3.49 26.13 16.25
CA LEU A 39 -2.42 25.42 15.55
C LEU A 39 -2.57 25.52 14.02
N LYS A 40 -3.78 25.35 13.48
CA LYS A 40 -4.02 25.47 12.04
C LYS A 40 -3.64 26.86 11.52
N VAL A 41 -4.00 27.92 12.24
CA VAL A 41 -3.61 29.29 11.88
C VAL A 41 -2.08 29.44 11.90
N LEU A 42 -1.41 28.96 12.96
CA LEU A 42 0.05 29.02 13.05
C LEU A 42 0.75 28.25 11.93
N LEU A 43 0.22 27.08 11.54
CA LEU A 43 0.73 26.26 10.45
C LEU A 43 0.55 26.94 9.09
N GLN A 44 -0.61 27.58 8.86
CA GLN A 44 -0.85 28.36 7.65
C GLN A 44 0.08 29.56 7.55
N GLU A 45 0.29 30.28 8.66
CA GLU A 45 1.27 31.37 8.67
C GLU A 45 2.69 30.85 8.41
N LEU A 46 3.08 29.72 9.02
CA LEU A 46 4.39 29.10 8.79
C LEU A 46 4.55 28.66 7.33
N GLN A 47 3.49 28.16 6.70
CA GLN A 47 3.48 27.83 5.28
C GLN A 47 3.75 29.06 4.41
N LEU A 48 3.16 30.21 4.74
CA LEU A 48 3.42 31.48 4.04
C LEU A 48 4.87 31.96 4.28
N ASP A 49 5.37 31.83 5.50
CA ASP A 49 6.75 32.20 5.87
C ASP A 49 7.80 31.39 5.08
N TRP A 50 7.46 30.16 4.68
CA TRP A 50 8.29 29.26 3.87
C TRP A 50 8.00 29.30 2.36
N ALA A 51 7.07 30.14 1.89
CA ALA A 51 6.66 30.18 0.48
C ALA A 51 7.80 30.52 -0.49
N GLN A 52 8.84 31.26 -0.07
CA GLN A 52 9.96 31.67 -0.92
C GLN A 52 11.23 30.82 -0.73
N ARG A 53 11.14 29.70 0.02
CA ARG A 53 12.28 28.81 0.29
C ARG A 53 12.22 27.57 -0.62
N GLY A 54 13.36 26.88 -0.75
CA GLY A 54 13.44 25.64 -1.56
C GLY A 54 12.72 24.43 -0.94
N VAL A 55 12.29 24.56 0.32
CA VAL A 55 11.45 23.59 1.04
C VAL A 55 10.13 24.29 1.35
N GLU A 56 9.03 23.56 1.26
CA GLU A 56 7.68 24.05 1.55
C GLU A 56 6.97 23.17 2.58
N LEU A 57 6.09 23.81 3.35
CA LEU A 57 5.22 23.13 4.30
C LEU A 57 3.90 22.77 3.59
N VAL A 58 3.57 21.48 3.55
CA VAL A 58 2.38 20.97 2.88
C VAL A 58 1.52 20.18 3.85
N GLN A 59 0.20 20.35 3.70
CA GLN A 59 -0.79 19.54 4.40
C GLN A 59 -1.24 18.41 3.47
N VAL A 60 -1.04 17.17 3.92
CA VAL A 60 -1.45 15.92 3.28
C VAL A 60 -2.57 15.24 4.09
N ALA A 61 -3.09 14.12 3.61
CA ALA A 61 -4.21 13.42 4.23
C ALA A 61 -3.92 12.98 5.68
N THR A 62 -2.69 12.55 5.99
CA THR A 62 -2.32 12.12 7.35
C THR A 62 -1.79 13.24 8.25
N GLY A 63 -1.41 14.41 7.71
CA GLY A 63 -0.89 15.49 8.54
C GLY A 63 -0.12 16.57 7.78
N TRP A 64 0.80 17.22 8.48
CA TRP A 64 1.66 18.28 7.94
C TRP A 64 3.10 17.79 7.82
N ARG A 65 3.78 18.10 6.72
CA ARG A 65 5.21 17.80 6.53
C ARG A 65 5.93 18.88 5.72
N PHE A 66 7.24 18.97 5.91
CA PHE A 66 8.10 19.67 4.97
C PHE A 66 8.48 18.76 3.80
N GLN A 67 8.49 19.33 2.60
CA GLN A 67 8.96 18.66 1.39
C GLN A 67 9.75 19.63 0.51
N SER A 68 10.65 19.11 -0.33
CA SER A 68 11.34 19.93 -1.32
C SER A 68 10.35 20.39 -2.40
N ARG A 69 10.59 21.59 -2.94
CA ARG A 69 9.82 22.06 -4.10
C ARG A 69 10.11 21.20 -5.32
N PRO A 70 9.12 20.97 -6.22
CA PRO A 70 9.32 20.23 -7.46
C PRO A 70 10.47 20.79 -8.31
N GLU A 71 10.65 22.11 -8.33
CA GLU A 71 11.74 22.82 -9.01
C GLU A 71 13.15 22.37 -8.56
N MET A 72 13.28 21.89 -7.32
CA MET A 72 14.57 21.44 -6.77
C MET A 72 14.94 20.02 -7.22
N ARG A 73 14.02 19.28 -7.84
CA ARG A 73 14.20 17.87 -8.21
C ARG A 73 15.42 17.66 -9.12
N GLU A 74 15.61 18.49 -10.14
CA GLU A 74 16.74 18.38 -11.09
C GLU A 74 18.12 18.40 -10.39
N TYR A 75 18.20 19.09 -9.26
CA TYR A 75 19.41 19.17 -8.45
C TYR A 75 19.52 18.01 -7.46
N LEU A 76 18.41 17.63 -6.81
CA LEU A 76 18.37 16.58 -5.80
C LEU A 76 18.57 15.18 -6.39
N ASP A 77 18.13 14.93 -7.63
CA ASP A 77 18.35 13.66 -8.32
C ASP A 77 19.85 13.34 -8.51
N ARG A 78 20.71 14.38 -8.52
CA ARG A 78 22.17 14.20 -8.61
C ARG A 78 22.78 13.62 -7.34
N LEU A 79 22.10 13.75 -6.20
CA LEU A 79 22.57 13.25 -4.90
C LEU A 79 22.26 11.75 -4.72
N HIS A 80 21.20 11.26 -5.36
CA HIS A 80 20.74 9.87 -5.29
C HIS A 80 20.55 9.30 -6.70
N PRO A 81 21.63 8.82 -7.35
CA PRO A 81 21.59 8.37 -8.74
C PRO A 81 20.82 7.06 -8.94
N GLU A 82 20.55 6.31 -7.87
CA GLU A 82 19.67 5.14 -7.92
C GLU A 82 18.21 5.60 -8.05
N LYS A 83 17.71 5.60 -9.29
CA LYS A 83 16.31 5.91 -9.57
C LYS A 83 15.42 4.82 -8.95
N PRO A 84 14.44 5.16 -8.08
CA PRO A 84 13.40 4.22 -7.69
C PRO A 84 12.75 3.52 -8.89
N PRO A 85 12.24 2.29 -8.67
CA PRO A 85 11.60 1.52 -9.73
C PRO A 85 10.46 2.31 -10.38
N ARG A 86 10.55 2.48 -11.71
CA ARG A 86 9.55 3.19 -12.50
C ARG A 86 8.29 2.36 -12.64
N TYR A 87 7.13 2.99 -12.45
CA TYR A 87 5.85 2.34 -12.74
C TYR A 87 5.52 2.48 -14.22
N THR A 88 4.98 1.41 -14.80
CA THR A 88 4.57 1.43 -16.21
C THR A 88 3.36 2.33 -16.41
N ARG A 89 3.16 2.80 -17.64
CA ARG A 89 1.94 3.52 -18.02
C ARG A 89 0.67 2.73 -17.69
N ALA A 90 0.68 1.42 -17.93
CA ALA A 90 -0.45 0.55 -17.62
C ALA A 90 -0.77 0.53 -16.11
N THR A 91 0.26 0.55 -15.26
CA THR A 91 0.10 0.64 -13.80
C THR A 91 -0.55 1.96 -13.39
N MET A 92 -0.08 3.07 -13.95
CA MET A 92 -0.60 4.40 -13.63
C MET A 92 -2.02 4.63 -14.15
N GLU A 93 -2.34 4.12 -15.35
CA GLU A 93 -3.71 4.13 -15.88
C GLU A 93 -4.67 3.32 -14.99
N THR A 94 -4.23 2.14 -14.53
CA THR A 94 -5.02 1.30 -13.63
C THR A 94 -5.28 2.01 -12.31
N LEU A 95 -4.25 2.62 -11.71
CA LEU A 95 -4.38 3.41 -10.49
C LEU A 95 -5.32 4.61 -10.66
N ALA A 96 -5.22 5.33 -11.78
CA ALA A 96 -6.10 6.45 -12.07
C ALA A 96 -7.57 6.00 -12.13
N ILE A 97 -7.87 4.90 -12.82
CA ILE A 97 -9.25 4.37 -12.88
C ILE A 97 -9.77 4.08 -11.48
N ILE A 98 -8.98 3.42 -10.62
CA ILE A 98 -9.36 3.14 -9.24
C ILE A 98 -9.64 4.45 -8.49
N ALA A 99 -8.73 5.44 -8.56
CA ALA A 99 -8.86 6.71 -7.85
C ALA A 99 -10.14 7.49 -8.25
N TYR A 100 -10.50 7.53 -9.54
CA TYR A 100 -11.65 8.30 -10.03
C TYR A 100 -12.98 7.54 -10.00
N ARG A 101 -12.97 6.21 -9.93
CA ARG A 101 -14.19 5.38 -10.06
C ARG A 101 -14.47 4.49 -8.86
N GLN A 102 -13.62 4.49 -7.85
CA GLN A 102 -13.81 3.68 -6.65
C GLN A 102 -15.22 3.84 -6.05
N PRO A 103 -15.83 2.75 -5.55
CA PRO A 103 -15.28 1.40 -5.49
C PRO A 103 -15.45 0.60 -6.80
N VAL A 104 -14.34 0.04 -7.31
CA VAL A 104 -14.32 -0.70 -8.59
C VAL A 104 -13.86 -2.15 -8.42
N THR A 105 -14.37 -3.04 -9.25
CA THR A 105 -13.87 -4.41 -9.39
C THR A 105 -12.83 -4.50 -10.51
N ARG A 106 -12.06 -5.60 -10.54
CA ARG A 106 -11.15 -5.87 -11.67
C ARG A 106 -11.86 -5.84 -13.02
N GLY A 107 -13.07 -6.42 -13.10
CA GLY A 107 -13.87 -6.41 -14.32
C GLY A 107 -14.20 -4.99 -14.79
N ASP A 108 -14.63 -4.12 -13.87
CA ASP A 108 -14.94 -2.72 -14.23
C ASP A 108 -13.68 -1.99 -14.76
N ILE A 109 -12.50 -2.28 -14.22
CA ILE A 109 -11.24 -1.69 -14.69
C ILE A 109 -10.93 -2.18 -16.12
N GLU A 110 -11.09 -3.47 -16.37
CA GLU A 110 -10.87 -4.08 -17.69
C GLU A 110 -11.85 -3.51 -18.73
N ASP A 111 -13.12 -3.36 -18.36
CA ASP A 111 -14.16 -2.76 -19.22
C ASP A 111 -13.83 -1.32 -19.61
N ILE A 112 -13.29 -0.52 -18.67
CA ILE A 112 -12.90 0.88 -18.94
C ILE A 112 -11.63 0.94 -19.80
N ARG A 113 -10.65 0.06 -19.58
CA ARG A 113 -9.38 0.05 -20.34
C ARG A 113 -9.52 -0.59 -21.72
N GLY A 114 -10.53 -1.44 -21.91
CA GLY A 114 -10.70 -2.24 -23.13
C GLY A 114 -9.64 -3.34 -23.30
N VAL A 115 -8.83 -3.61 -22.28
CA VAL A 115 -7.79 -4.65 -22.27
C VAL A 115 -7.72 -5.33 -20.91
N THR A 116 -7.33 -6.60 -20.89
CA THR A 116 -7.14 -7.37 -19.66
C THR A 116 -6.06 -6.74 -18.78
N VAL A 117 -6.34 -6.61 -17.48
CA VAL A 117 -5.39 -6.07 -16.51
C VAL A 117 -4.61 -7.22 -15.92
N ASN A 118 -3.28 -7.15 -15.95
CA ASN A 118 -2.44 -8.14 -15.30
C ASN A 118 -2.65 -8.08 -13.78
N SER A 119 -2.97 -9.22 -13.14
CA SER A 119 -3.14 -9.34 -11.69
C SER A 119 -1.93 -8.80 -10.90
N LEU A 120 -0.73 -8.86 -11.48
CA LEU A 120 0.50 -8.35 -10.86
C LEU A 120 0.48 -6.83 -10.68
N ILE A 121 -0.21 -6.08 -11.56
CA ILE A 121 -0.34 -4.62 -11.44
C ILE A 121 -1.15 -4.27 -10.19
N ILE A 122 -2.28 -4.94 -9.98
CA ILE A 122 -3.12 -4.72 -8.79
C ILE A 122 -2.33 -5.08 -7.54
N LYS A 123 -1.67 -6.24 -7.54
CA LYS A 123 -0.83 -6.66 -6.41
C LYS A 123 0.29 -5.66 -6.11
N GLN A 124 0.95 -5.11 -7.13
CA GLN A 124 1.99 -4.09 -6.95
C GLN A 124 1.43 -2.81 -6.30
N LEU A 125 0.22 -2.38 -6.67
CA LEU A 125 -0.44 -1.23 -6.07
C LEU A 125 -0.86 -1.49 -4.61
N GLU A 126 -1.29 -2.72 -4.30
CA GLU A 126 -1.60 -3.18 -2.94
C GLU A 126 -0.34 -3.28 -2.07
N ASP A 127 0.73 -3.89 -2.58
CA ASP A 127 2.01 -4.05 -1.88
C ASP A 127 2.63 -2.68 -1.54
N ARG A 128 2.45 -1.69 -2.42
CA ARG A 128 2.86 -0.30 -2.18
C ARG A 128 1.96 0.45 -1.19
N GLY A 129 0.81 -0.14 -0.86
CA GLY A 129 -0.20 0.42 0.02
C GLY A 129 -1.02 1.52 -0.62
N TRP A 130 -1.06 1.65 -1.95
CA TRP A 130 -1.85 2.68 -2.65
C TRP A 130 -3.30 2.29 -2.85
N VAL A 131 -3.55 0.99 -2.98
CA VAL A 131 -4.88 0.41 -3.19
C VAL A 131 -5.12 -0.65 -2.11
N GLU A 132 -6.37 -0.79 -1.68
CA GLU A 132 -6.80 -1.86 -0.78
C GLU A 132 -8.14 -2.44 -1.22
N VAL A 133 -8.42 -3.67 -0.76
CA VAL A 133 -9.73 -4.30 -0.93
C VAL A 133 -10.64 -3.86 0.22
N ILE A 134 -11.69 -3.11 -0.11
CA ILE A 134 -12.65 -2.60 0.89
C ILE A 134 -13.86 -3.52 1.07
N GLY A 135 -14.01 -4.55 0.24
CA GLY A 135 -15.14 -5.47 0.27
C GLY A 135 -15.26 -6.30 -1.00
N HIS A 136 -16.42 -6.95 -1.16
CA HIS A 136 -16.74 -7.74 -2.34
C HIS A 136 -18.13 -7.36 -2.86
N ARG A 137 -18.31 -7.37 -4.18
CA ARG A 137 -19.61 -7.09 -4.81
C ARG A 137 -20.52 -8.32 -4.71
N GLU A 138 -21.78 -8.14 -4.34
CA GLU A 138 -22.78 -9.22 -4.21
C GLU A 138 -23.34 -9.64 -5.59
N THR A 139 -22.46 -10.15 -6.45
CA THR A 139 -22.75 -10.69 -7.78
C THR A 139 -22.11 -12.07 -7.96
N VAL A 140 -22.36 -12.74 -9.09
CA VAL A 140 -21.74 -14.05 -9.39
C VAL A 140 -20.22 -13.93 -9.33
N GLY A 141 -19.57 -14.87 -8.65
CA GLY A 141 -18.11 -14.85 -8.43
C GLY A 141 -17.61 -13.91 -7.33
N ARG A 142 -18.50 -13.10 -6.72
CA ARG A 142 -18.21 -12.16 -5.62
C ARG A 142 -16.85 -11.43 -5.78
N PRO A 143 -16.66 -10.63 -6.85
CA PRO A 143 -15.37 -10.00 -7.11
C PRO A 143 -15.02 -8.96 -6.05
N ALA A 144 -13.72 -8.82 -5.76
CA ALA A 144 -13.18 -7.83 -4.83
C ALA A 144 -13.41 -6.39 -5.33
N LEU A 145 -13.69 -5.49 -4.39
CA LEU A 145 -13.84 -4.05 -4.60
C LEU A 145 -12.60 -3.32 -4.11
N PHE A 146 -11.95 -2.60 -5.03
CA PHE A 146 -10.74 -1.84 -4.79
C PHE A 146 -11.06 -0.35 -4.55
N ALA A 147 -10.30 0.24 -3.64
CA ALA A 147 -10.26 1.68 -3.41
C ALA A 147 -8.85 2.15 -3.06
N THR A 148 -8.60 3.44 -3.20
CA THR A 148 -7.34 4.07 -2.81
C THR A 148 -7.26 4.30 -1.30
N THR A 149 -6.03 4.31 -0.78
CA THR A 149 -5.76 4.46 0.65
C THR A 149 -5.35 5.90 1.02
N ARG A 150 -5.16 6.16 2.31
CA ARG A 150 -4.53 7.41 2.78
C ARG A 150 -3.08 7.54 2.37
N GLN A 151 -2.34 6.43 2.27
CA GLN A 151 -0.96 6.45 1.80
C GLN A 151 -0.87 6.92 0.36
N PHE A 152 -1.82 6.52 -0.49
CA PHE A 152 -1.92 7.08 -1.84
C PHE A 152 -2.07 8.60 -1.82
N LEU A 153 -2.99 9.13 -0.99
CA LEU A 153 -3.18 10.58 -0.88
C LEU A 153 -1.91 11.29 -0.38
N ASP A 154 -1.23 10.74 0.61
CA ASP A 154 0.02 11.30 1.14
C ASP A 154 1.14 11.31 0.11
N ASP A 155 1.27 10.24 -0.67
CA ASP A 155 2.28 10.15 -1.72
C ASP A 155 1.94 11.10 -2.88
N MET A 156 0.66 11.27 -3.21
CA MET A 156 0.19 12.26 -4.19
C MET A 156 0.22 13.70 -3.67
N GLY A 157 0.51 13.92 -2.39
CA GLY A 157 0.50 15.25 -1.78
C GLY A 157 -0.91 15.86 -1.64
N LEU A 158 -1.95 15.03 -1.61
CA LEU A 158 -3.35 15.42 -1.55
C LEU A 158 -3.90 15.28 -0.13
N GLN A 159 -4.87 16.12 0.25
CA GLN A 159 -5.59 16.00 1.52
C GLN A 159 -6.80 15.07 1.43
N SER A 160 -7.40 15.00 0.24
CA SER A 160 -8.62 14.24 -0.03
C SER A 160 -8.74 13.95 -1.51
N LEU A 161 -9.60 12.99 -1.87
CA LEU A 161 -9.87 12.63 -3.27
C LEU A 161 -10.57 13.74 -4.06
N ASP A 162 -11.24 14.68 -3.37
CA ASP A 162 -11.89 15.83 -4.01
C ASP A 162 -10.89 16.81 -4.64
N GLN A 163 -9.61 16.70 -4.28
CA GLN A 163 -8.52 17.50 -4.86
C GLN A 163 -7.95 16.85 -6.13
N LEU A 164 -8.44 15.68 -6.54
CA LEU A 164 -8.07 15.08 -7.81
C LEU A 164 -8.55 15.98 -8.97
N PRO A 165 -7.70 16.26 -9.97
CA PRO A 165 -8.09 17.10 -11.10
C PRO A 165 -9.25 16.50 -11.91
N VAL A 166 -10.15 17.34 -12.41
CA VAL A 166 -11.32 16.87 -13.17
C VAL A 166 -10.88 16.35 -14.55
N LEU A 167 -11.33 15.15 -14.93
CA LEU A 167 -10.94 14.46 -16.17
C LEU A 167 -11.41 15.15 -17.47
N ASP A 168 -12.38 16.06 -17.38
CA ASP A 168 -12.95 16.78 -18.53
C ASP A 168 -12.08 17.95 -19.02
N ASP A 169 -10.99 18.28 -18.31
CA ASP A 169 -10.05 19.30 -18.74
C ASP A 169 -8.87 18.67 -19.51
N PRO A 170 -8.70 18.94 -20.82
CA PRO A 170 -7.55 18.46 -21.58
C PRO A 170 -6.21 18.96 -21.02
N THR A 171 -6.19 20.05 -20.24
CA THR A 171 -5.01 20.50 -19.48
C THR A 171 -4.87 19.83 -18.11
N GLY A 172 -5.96 19.36 -17.52
CA GLY A 172 -5.98 18.62 -16.26
C GLY A 172 -5.38 17.22 -16.37
N ASN A 173 -5.69 16.50 -17.45
CA ASN A 173 -5.19 15.14 -17.70
C ASN A 173 -3.66 15.06 -17.83
N ALA A 174 -3.04 16.10 -18.41
CA ALA A 174 -1.59 16.22 -18.47
C ALA A 174 -0.99 16.46 -17.08
N ASN A 175 -1.60 17.36 -16.29
CA ASN A 175 -1.12 17.69 -14.95
C ASN A 175 -1.29 16.55 -13.94
N VAL A 176 -2.30 15.68 -14.04
CA VAL A 176 -2.42 14.52 -13.12
C VAL A 176 -1.44 13.43 -13.51
N LEU A 177 -1.32 13.11 -14.80
CA LEU A 177 -0.34 12.13 -15.24
C LEU A 177 1.08 12.63 -14.94
N GLU A 178 1.32 13.93 -15.04
CA GLU A 178 2.59 14.58 -14.70
C GLU A 178 2.79 14.74 -13.19
N ALA A 179 1.75 14.97 -12.38
CA ALA A 179 1.84 14.97 -10.93
C ALA A 179 2.04 13.55 -10.37
N MET A 180 1.33 12.58 -10.93
CA MET A 180 1.51 11.16 -10.63
C MET A 180 2.88 10.65 -11.14
N ALA A 181 3.34 11.10 -12.31
CA ALA A 181 4.69 10.85 -12.83
C ALA A 181 5.79 11.71 -12.16
N ALA A 182 5.42 12.78 -11.46
CA ALA A 182 6.32 13.56 -10.62
C ALA A 182 6.48 12.87 -9.26
N VAL A 183 5.44 12.20 -8.76
CA VAL A 183 5.51 11.29 -7.62
C VAL A 183 6.22 9.99 -8.00
N THR A 184 6.14 9.57 -9.26
CA THR A 184 6.87 8.42 -9.80
C THR A 184 7.78 8.84 -10.96
N GLN A 185 8.98 9.28 -10.62
CA GLN A 185 10.08 9.65 -11.53
C GLN A 185 9.91 9.16 -12.99
N GLU A 186 9.39 10.05 -13.83
CA GLU A 186 9.42 10.01 -15.30
C GLU A 186 8.94 8.69 -15.94
N ALA A 187 7.73 8.76 -16.48
CA ALA A 187 7.28 7.85 -17.52
C ALA A 187 8.14 7.98 -18.79
N MET A 188 8.34 6.84 -19.44
CA MET A 188 8.80 6.62 -20.81
C MET A 188 10.31 6.64 -21.07
N ASP A 189 10.91 5.46 -20.88
CA ASP A 189 11.60 4.72 -21.95
C ASP A 189 11.69 3.25 -21.51
N VAL A 190 10.72 2.43 -21.93
CA VAL A 190 10.87 0.97 -21.89
C VAL A 190 10.52 0.48 -23.28
N GLU A 191 11.53 -0.02 -23.98
CA GLU A 191 11.37 -0.73 -25.25
C GLU A 191 10.30 -1.82 -25.11
N PRO A 192 9.45 -2.05 -26.13
CA PRO A 192 8.27 -2.89 -26.05
C PRO A 192 8.53 -4.40 -25.87
N ASP A 193 9.78 -4.82 -25.68
CA ASP A 193 10.21 -6.19 -25.96
C ASP A 193 10.20 -7.16 -24.77
N LEU A 194 10.00 -6.68 -23.53
CA LEU A 194 9.95 -7.55 -22.34
C LEU A 194 8.56 -8.15 -22.05
N LEU A 195 7.51 -7.66 -22.70
CA LEU A 195 6.16 -8.26 -22.64
C LEU A 195 5.91 -9.30 -23.75
N ALA A 196 6.77 -9.34 -24.78
CA ALA A 196 6.66 -10.29 -25.89
C ALA A 196 7.32 -11.65 -25.59
N ALA A 197 8.16 -11.75 -24.56
CA ALA A 197 8.99 -12.92 -24.29
C ALA A 197 8.38 -13.97 -23.33
N LEU A 198 7.12 -13.82 -22.92
CA LEU A 198 6.42 -14.85 -22.16
C LEU A 198 5.45 -15.61 -23.07
N PRO A 199 5.57 -16.95 -23.17
CA PRO A 199 4.67 -17.73 -24.01
C PRO A 199 3.24 -17.56 -23.51
N GLN A 200 2.41 -16.94 -24.36
CA GLN A 200 0.97 -17.00 -24.28
C GLN A 200 0.55 -18.33 -24.91
N ASP A 201 -0.40 -19.02 -24.28
CA ASP A 201 -0.90 -20.36 -24.60
C ASP A 201 -0.15 -21.53 -23.93
N ALA A 202 -0.47 -21.76 -22.66
CA ALA A 202 -0.58 -23.11 -22.14
C ALA A 202 -2.07 -23.42 -21.96
N ASP A 203 -2.66 -24.02 -22.99
CA ASP A 203 -3.97 -24.65 -22.97
C ASP A 203 -4.11 -25.58 -21.75
N LEU A 204 -4.93 -25.17 -20.78
CA LEU A 204 -5.43 -26.07 -19.74
C LEU A 204 -6.68 -26.77 -20.26
N GLN A 205 -6.50 -27.89 -20.97
CA GLN A 205 -7.57 -28.88 -21.14
C GLN A 205 -7.56 -29.84 -19.93
N PRO A 206 -8.73 -30.19 -19.36
CA PRO A 206 -8.81 -31.19 -18.32
C PRO A 206 -8.93 -32.59 -18.95
N SER A 207 -7.84 -33.35 -18.98
CA SER A 207 -7.85 -34.75 -19.38
C SER A 207 -7.87 -35.64 -18.13
N VAL A 208 -9.02 -36.23 -17.84
CA VAL A 208 -9.15 -37.34 -16.91
C VAL A 208 -8.79 -38.62 -17.68
N GLU A 209 -7.66 -39.24 -17.37
CA GLU A 209 -7.34 -40.60 -17.82
C GLU A 209 -7.35 -41.55 -16.62
N VAL A 210 -8.34 -42.45 -16.62
CA VAL A 210 -8.43 -43.61 -15.74
C VAL A 210 -7.66 -44.74 -16.41
N ALA A 211 -6.58 -45.21 -15.80
CA ALA A 211 -5.86 -46.41 -16.23
C ALA A 211 -6.09 -47.55 -15.25
N GLU A 212 -6.84 -48.55 -15.70
CA GLU A 212 -6.94 -49.90 -15.13
C GLU A 212 -5.56 -50.56 -15.04
N VAL A 213 -5.25 -51.18 -13.90
CA VAL A 213 -4.14 -52.14 -13.77
C VAL A 213 -4.68 -53.45 -13.22
N VAL A 214 -4.67 -54.48 -14.06
CA VAL A 214 -4.94 -55.89 -13.72
C VAL A 214 -3.59 -56.58 -13.43
N PRO A 215 -3.49 -57.50 -12.44
CA PRO A 215 -2.22 -57.96 -11.89
C PRO A 215 -1.63 -59.15 -12.66
N ASP A 216 -0.31 -59.27 -12.67
CA ASP A 216 0.37 -60.53 -13.01
C ASP A 216 1.37 -60.92 -11.92
N ALA A 217 1.39 -62.23 -11.66
CA ALA A 217 1.97 -62.87 -10.50
C ALA A 217 3.35 -63.48 -10.81
N GLY A 218 4.24 -63.39 -9.81
CA GLY A 218 5.24 -64.42 -9.57
C GLY A 218 6.70 -64.06 -9.86
N ALA A 219 7.48 -63.82 -8.80
CA ALA A 219 8.60 -64.70 -8.41
C ALA A 219 9.26 -64.17 -7.12
N VAL A 220 9.51 -65.09 -6.21
CA VAL A 220 9.91 -64.92 -4.80
C VAL A 220 11.44 -64.95 -4.69
N ARG A 221 12.06 -64.20 -3.76
CA ARG A 221 12.85 -64.74 -2.61
C ARG A 221 13.66 -63.71 -1.80
N PRO A 222 13.97 -64.04 -0.53
CA PRO A 222 14.03 -63.12 0.63
C PRO A 222 15.45 -62.89 1.14
N VAL A 223 15.65 -61.96 2.10
CA VAL A 223 16.41 -62.17 3.35
C VAL A 223 15.96 -61.14 4.41
N ASP A 224 15.93 -61.63 5.66
CA ASP A 224 15.81 -61.04 6.99
C ASP A 224 16.51 -59.66 7.18
N ASP A 225 16.30 -58.83 8.21
CA ASP A 225 16.11 -59.10 9.64
C ASP A 225 15.99 -57.73 10.38
N PHE A 226 15.72 -57.73 11.69
CA PHE A 226 15.86 -56.62 12.66
C PHE A 226 14.79 -55.50 12.69
N PHE A 227 13.82 -55.61 13.60
CA PHE A 227 13.66 -54.64 14.69
C PHE A 227 12.92 -55.30 15.86
N GLN A 228 13.67 -55.50 16.96
CA GLN A 228 13.18 -55.96 18.26
C GLN A 228 12.56 -54.81 19.06
N ASP A 229 11.46 -55.13 19.74
CA ASP A 229 10.96 -54.72 21.06
C ASP A 229 11.61 -53.54 21.78
N VAL A 230 10.78 -52.57 22.23
CA VAL A 230 10.77 -52.09 23.62
C VAL A 230 9.33 -51.64 23.99
N GLU A 231 8.68 -52.44 24.84
CA GLU A 231 7.55 -52.06 25.72
C GLU A 231 8.04 -51.17 26.90
N THR A 232 7.07 -50.62 27.63
CA THR A 232 7.11 -49.90 28.93
C THR A 232 7.10 -48.36 28.82
N ASP A 233 6.33 -47.60 29.59
CA ASP A 233 5.61 -47.90 30.83
C ASP A 233 4.46 -46.89 31.03
N LEU A 234 3.30 -47.37 31.50
CA LEU A 234 2.19 -46.59 32.00
C LEU A 234 2.44 -46.29 33.49
N HIS A 235 2.36 -45.03 33.90
CA HIS A 235 2.17 -44.68 35.31
C HIS A 235 1.05 -43.67 35.47
N ASP A 236 -0.02 -44.14 36.12
CA ASP A 236 -0.96 -43.35 36.89
C ASP A 236 -0.22 -42.53 37.95
N ASP A 237 -0.63 -41.28 38.14
CA ASP A 237 -0.68 -40.70 39.48
C ASP A 237 -1.83 -39.71 39.54
N ASP A 238 -2.79 -40.10 40.37
CA ASP A 238 -3.99 -39.40 40.75
C ASP A 238 -3.69 -38.65 42.07
N VAL A 239 -4.56 -37.69 42.42
CA VAL A 239 -4.82 -37.19 43.79
C VAL A 239 -4.13 -35.88 44.28
N ASP A 240 -5.05 -34.98 44.68
CA ASP A 240 -5.05 -33.91 45.68
C ASP A 240 -4.44 -32.52 45.40
N ALA A 241 -5.35 -31.57 45.16
CA ALA A 241 -5.26 -30.23 45.74
C ALA A 241 -6.59 -29.89 46.44
N PRO A 242 -6.62 -29.62 47.76
CA PRO A 242 -7.85 -29.32 48.49
C PRO A 242 -8.32 -27.87 48.24
N GLY A 243 -9.64 -27.70 48.28
CA GLY A 243 -10.35 -26.41 48.24
C GLY A 243 -10.09 -25.50 49.45
N GLY A 244 -10.69 -24.33 49.59
CA GLY A 244 -11.66 -23.62 48.77
C GLY A 244 -12.13 -22.34 49.48
N ILE A 245 -12.85 -21.53 48.70
CA ILE A 245 -14.01 -20.66 49.03
C ILE A 245 -13.89 -19.45 49.99
N GLN A 246 -14.59 -18.39 49.54
CA GLN A 246 -15.25 -17.26 50.25
C GLN A 246 -14.36 -16.00 50.40
N GLY A 247 -14.78 -14.78 50.09
CA GLY A 247 -16.12 -14.20 49.96
C GLY A 247 -16.17 -12.92 50.81
N ASN A 248 -16.64 -11.82 50.21
CA ASN A 248 -17.17 -10.60 50.85
C ASN A 248 -16.18 -9.60 51.52
N THR A 249 -16.00 -8.42 50.92
CA THR A 249 -16.36 -7.07 51.42
C THR A 249 -15.95 -6.03 50.37
#